data_AF-A0A0M0JXX4-F1
#
_entry.id   AF-A0A0M0JXX4-F1
#
_cell.length_a   1.000
_cell.length_b   1.000
_cell.length_c   1.000
_cell.angle_alpha   90.00
_cell.angle_beta   90.00
_cell.angle_gamma   90.00
#
_symmetry.space_group_name_H-M   'P 1'
#
loop_
_entity.id
_entity.type
_entity.pdbx_description
1 polymer ?
#
loop_
_entity_poly.entity_id
_entity_poly.type
_entity_poly.pdbx_seq_one_letter_code
_entity_poly.pdbx_strand_id
1 'polypeptide(L)'
;MLASVGFVVPDLGLRLPGVTLSSLDAHDALIAASPNGGAMGQILLFVSLLEALVGVPAVVYMLGGGDREPGDFNFDPFGLAGPSAAEVELTNARLAMLSFGAIATQAALGHPSFPYAW
;
A
#
# COMPACT_ATOMS: atom_id res chain seq x y z
N MET A 1 2.07 -2.30 5.02
CA MET A 1 3.48 -1.82 5.03
C MET A 1 3.69 -0.64 4.07
N LEU A 2 3.40 -0.79 2.77
CA LEU A 2 3.55 0.32 1.80
C LEU A 2 2.65 1.52 2.15
N ALA A 3 1.39 1.30 2.53
CA ALA A 3 0.47 2.38 2.90
C ALA A 3 0.93 3.19 4.12
N SER A 4 1.50 2.55 5.15
CA SER A 4 2.00 3.26 6.33
C SER A 4 3.19 4.17 6.01
N VAL A 5 4.08 3.74 5.11
CA VAL A 5 5.21 4.59 4.67
C VAL A 5 4.72 5.67 3.71
N GLY A 6 3.88 5.30 2.73
CA GLY A 6 3.35 6.22 1.71
C GLY A 6 2.45 7.32 2.27
N PHE A 7 1.84 7.13 3.43
CA PHE A 7 1.07 8.18 4.11
C PHE A 7 1.95 9.16 4.89
N VAL A 8 3.03 8.67 5.53
CA VAL A 8 3.90 9.50 6.37
C VAL A 8 4.91 10.30 5.54
N VAL A 9 5.46 9.73 4.46
CA VAL A 9 6.51 10.35 3.64
C VAL A 9 6.09 11.71 3.04
N PRO A 10 4.89 11.87 2.43
CA PRO A 10 4.43 13.16 1.94
C PRO A 10 4.19 14.19 3.05
N ASP A 11 3.77 13.75 4.24
CA ASP A 11 3.55 14.65 5.39
C ASP A 11 4.86 15.08 6.06
N LEU A 12 5.94 14.30 5.90
CA LEU A 12 7.32 14.71 6.25
C LEU A 12 7.94 15.69 5.23
N GLY A 13 7.21 16.06 4.18
CA GLY A 13 7.64 17.05 3.18
C GLY A 13 8.33 16.46 1.95
N LEU A 14 8.46 15.13 1.84
CA LEU A 14 8.92 14.46 0.64
C LEU A 14 7.76 14.30 -0.36
N ARG A 15 7.35 15.42 -0.93
CA ARG A 15 6.27 15.50 -1.91
C ARG A 15 6.80 15.57 -3.33
N LEU A 16 6.01 15.06 -4.27
CA LEU A 16 6.27 15.25 -5.69
C LEU A 16 6.18 16.76 -6.04
N PRO A 17 7.01 17.27 -6.96
CA PRO A 17 6.97 18.68 -7.35
C PRO A 17 5.56 19.08 -7.80
N GLY A 18 5.00 20.12 -7.19
CA GLY A 18 3.67 20.65 -7.53
C GLY A 18 2.49 20.11 -6.70
N VAL A 19 2.72 19.22 -5.73
CA VAL A 19 1.66 18.72 -4.83
C VAL A 19 1.75 19.39 -3.46
N THR A 20 0.71 20.14 -3.08
CA THR A 20 0.63 20.89 -1.81
C THR A 20 -0.43 20.37 -0.85
N LEU A 21 -1.13 19.30 -1.22
CA LEU A 21 -2.26 18.75 -0.46
C LEU A 21 -1.78 17.91 0.73
N SER A 22 -2.63 17.81 1.76
CA SER A 22 -2.43 16.88 2.87
C SER A 22 -2.61 15.44 2.39
N SER A 23 -1.97 14.47 3.06
CA SER A 23 -2.11 13.05 2.68
C SER A 23 -3.55 12.54 2.80
N LEU A 24 -4.37 13.19 3.63
CA LEU A 24 -5.79 12.88 3.79
C LEU A 24 -6.62 13.38 2.60
N ASP A 25 -6.44 14.64 2.20
CA ASP A 25 -7.20 15.27 1.11
C ASP A 25 -6.72 14.83 -0.27
N ALA A 26 -5.52 14.24 -0.34
CA ALA A 26 -4.91 13.81 -1.60
C ALA A 26 -5.75 12.79 -2.36
N HIS A 27 -6.48 11.91 -1.68
CA HIS A 27 -7.31 10.89 -2.35
C HIS A 27 -8.37 11.51 -3.25
N ASP A 28 -9.22 12.37 -2.70
CA ASP A 28 -10.36 12.95 -3.41
C ASP A 28 -9.91 13.96 -4.46
N ALA A 29 -8.88 14.75 -4.16
CA ALA A 29 -8.33 15.71 -5.10
C ALA A 29 -7.69 15.05 -6.33
N LEU A 30 -6.99 13.92 -6.16
CA LEU A 30 -6.37 13.20 -7.27
C LEU A 30 -7.38 12.47 -8.15
N ILE A 31 -8.54 12.09 -7.59
CA ILE A 31 -9.66 11.56 -8.36
C ILE A 31 -10.33 12.68 -9.16
N ALA A 32 -10.62 13.82 -8.50
CA ALA A 32 -11.30 14.96 -9.12
C ALA A 32 -10.47 15.66 -10.20
N ALA A 33 -9.15 15.44 -10.22
CA ALA A 33 -8.23 16.05 -11.19
C ALA A 33 -8.49 15.65 -12.66
N SER A 34 -9.23 14.57 -12.93
CA SER A 34 -9.54 14.16 -14.31
C SER A 34 -10.85 13.34 -14.39
N PRO A 35 -11.62 13.43 -15.49
CA PRO A 35 -12.85 12.68 -15.69
C PRO A 35 -12.71 11.16 -15.54
N ASN A 36 -11.50 10.63 -15.73
CA ASN A 36 -11.19 9.20 -15.63
C ASN A 36 -10.51 8.83 -14.30
N GLY A 37 -10.60 9.67 -13.26
CA GLY A 37 -10.02 9.42 -11.94
C GLY A 37 -8.53 9.78 -11.79
N GLY A 38 -7.94 10.44 -12.77
CA GLY A 38 -6.58 11.01 -12.69
C GLY A 38 -5.50 9.97 -12.37
N ALA A 39 -4.55 10.38 -11.51
CA ALA A 39 -3.47 9.50 -11.06
C ALA A 39 -4.01 8.30 -10.26
N MET A 40 -5.10 8.46 -9.51
CA MET A 40 -5.72 7.38 -8.75
C MET A 40 -6.38 6.34 -9.67
N GLY A 41 -6.99 6.79 -10.78
CA GLY A 41 -7.55 5.94 -11.82
C GLY A 41 -6.48 5.12 -12.54
N GLN A 42 -5.31 5.71 -12.81
CA GLN A 42 -4.18 4.99 -13.38
C GLN A 42 -3.67 3.89 -12.43
N ILE A 43 -3.53 4.19 -11.14
CA ILE A 43 -3.13 3.19 -10.13
C ILE A 43 -4.16 2.07 -10.07
N LEU A 44 -5.46 2.41 -10.05
CA LEU A 44 -6.54 1.42 -10.04
C LEU A 44 -6.50 0.51 -11.27
N LEU A 45 -6.22 1.04 -12.46
CA LEU A 45 -6.07 0.24 -13.68
C LEU A 45 -4.92 -0.77 -13.56
N PHE A 46 -3.73 -0.34 -13.11
CA PHE A 46 -2.59 -1.25 -13.00
C PHE A 46 -2.73 -2.28 -11.88
N VAL A 47 -3.26 -1.87 -10.71
CA VAL A 47 -3.51 -2.78 -9.60
C VAL A 47 -4.57 -3.82 -9.97
N SER A 48 -5.68 -3.39 -10.59
CA SER A 48 -6.72 -4.32 -11.04
C SER A 48 -6.23 -5.28 -12.13
N LEU A 49 -5.36 -4.84 -13.03
CA LEU A 49 -4.74 -5.70 -14.03
C LEU A 49 -3.79 -6.73 -13.39
N LEU A 50 -2.98 -6.33 -12.41
CA LEU A 50 -2.11 -7.27 -11.68
C LEU A 50 -2.91 -8.29 -10.87
N GLU A 51 -3.96 -7.86 -10.19
CA GLU A 51 -4.91 -8.74 -9.49
C GLU A 51 -5.55 -9.75 -10.45
N ALA A 52 -6.07 -9.27 -11.59
CA ALA A 52 -6.78 -10.13 -12.55
C ALA A 52 -5.86 -11.13 -13.26
N LEU A 53 -4.64 -10.71 -13.63
CA LEU A 53 -3.73 -11.55 -14.42
C LEU A 53 -2.83 -12.44 -13.56
N VAL A 54 -2.45 -12.01 -12.35
CA VAL A 54 -1.51 -12.72 -11.49
C VAL A 54 -2.19 -13.22 -10.23
N GLY A 55 -2.97 -12.38 -9.55
CA GLY A 55 -3.61 -12.71 -8.27
C GLY A 55 -4.64 -13.83 -8.39
N VAL A 56 -5.66 -13.65 -9.24
CA VAL A 56 -6.76 -14.61 -9.38
C VAL A 56 -6.29 -16.00 -9.84
N PRO A 57 -5.46 -16.14 -10.90
CA PRO A 57 -4.99 -17.46 -11.32
C PRO A 57 -4.13 -18.15 -10.26
N ALA A 58 -3.29 -17.39 -9.54
CA ALA A 58 -2.45 -17.95 -8.48
C ALA A 58 -3.27 -18.50 -7.31
N VAL A 59 -4.33 -17.78 -6.89
CA VAL A 59 -5.22 -18.23 -5.81
C VAL A 59 -6.04 -19.45 -6.25
N VAL A 60 -6.56 -19.45 -7.47
CA VAL A 60 -7.33 -20.59 -8.00
C VAL A 60 -6.44 -21.84 -8.10
N TYR A 61 -5.19 -21.69 -8.53
CA TYR A 61 -4.23 -22.79 -8.59
C TYR A 61 -3.88 -23.35 -7.20
N MET A 62 -3.67 -22.47 -6.21
CA MET A 62 -3.43 -22.87 -4.82
C MET A 62 -4.63 -23.63 -4.24
N LEU A 63 -5.85 -23.10 -4.42
CA LEU A 63 -7.07 -23.75 -3.92
C LEU A 63 -7.37 -25.07 -4.64
N GLY A 64 -6.96 -25.19 -5.91
CA GLY A 64 -7.04 -26.41 -6.70
C GLY A 64 -6.05 -27.51 -6.31
N GLY A 65 -5.23 -27.29 -5.27
CA GLY A 65 -4.25 -28.26 -4.77
C GLY A 65 -2.86 -28.13 -5.39
N GLY A 66 -2.51 -26.96 -5.93
CA GLY A 66 -1.16 -26.69 -6.44
C GLY A 66 -0.10 -26.59 -5.34
N ASP A 67 1.14 -26.96 -5.67
CA ASP A 67 2.32 -26.97 -4.77
C ASP A 67 2.90 -25.58 -4.46
N ARG A 68 2.11 -24.51 -4.61
CA ARG A 68 2.55 -23.12 -4.42
C ARG A 68 2.24 -22.67 -3.00
N GLU A 69 3.25 -22.15 -2.29
CA GLU A 69 3.06 -21.59 -0.96
C GLU A 69 2.22 -20.28 -1.01
N PRO A 70 1.36 -20.02 0.01
CA PRO A 70 0.58 -18.80 0.06
C PRO A 70 1.47 -17.55 0.08
N GLY A 71 1.26 -16.64 -0.87
CA GLY A 71 1.98 -15.37 -0.94
C GLY A 71 3.33 -15.42 -1.67
N ASP A 72 3.82 -16.60 -2.08
CA ASP A 72 5.11 -16.71 -2.79
C ASP A 72 4.98 -16.36 -4.28
N PHE A 73 5.18 -15.10 -4.67
CA PHE A 73 5.17 -14.67 -6.08
C PHE A 73 6.49 -14.88 -6.84
N ASN A 74 7.46 -15.64 -6.30
CA ASN A 74 8.82 -15.76 -6.85
C ASN A 74 9.50 -14.40 -7.10
N PHE A 75 9.12 -13.39 -6.30
CA PHE A 75 9.64 -12.03 -6.42
C PHE A 75 10.87 -11.84 -5.52
N ASP A 76 11.99 -12.49 -5.89
CA ASP A 76 13.28 -12.31 -5.20
C ASP A 76 14.42 -11.94 -6.19
N PRO A 77 14.49 -10.68 -6.64
CA PRO A 77 15.57 -10.23 -7.52
C PRO A 77 16.92 -10.06 -6.80
N PHE A 78 16.94 -10.04 -5.46
CA PHE A 78 18.15 -9.76 -4.66
C PHE A 78 18.68 -10.97 -3.88
N GLY A 79 18.01 -12.13 -3.94
CA GLY A 79 18.43 -13.35 -3.26
C GLY A 79 18.40 -13.25 -1.74
N LEU A 80 17.49 -12.42 -1.20
CA LEU A 80 17.42 -12.15 0.25
C LEU A 80 16.49 -13.13 0.98
N ALA A 81 15.92 -14.11 0.29
CA ALA A 81 15.12 -15.16 0.89
C ALA A 81 15.95 -15.98 1.89
N GLY A 82 15.54 -15.97 3.16
CA GLY A 82 16.15 -16.73 4.24
C GLY A 82 15.10 -17.38 5.14
N PRO A 83 15.49 -18.36 5.97
CA PRO A 83 14.55 -19.15 6.78
C PRO A 83 13.74 -18.33 7.79
N SER A 84 14.25 -17.18 8.22
CA SER A 84 13.55 -16.26 9.13
C SER A 84 12.82 -15.11 8.43
N ALA A 85 12.96 -14.97 7.11
CA ALA A 85 12.45 -13.81 6.38
C ALA A 85 10.92 -13.72 6.43
N ALA A 86 10.23 -14.87 6.33
CA ALA A 86 8.78 -14.94 6.39
C ALA A 86 8.20 -14.50 7.75
N GLU A 87 8.86 -14.87 8.85
CA GLU A 87 8.40 -14.48 10.20
C GLU A 87 8.63 -12.98 10.46
N VAL A 88 9.76 -12.45 9.97
CA VAL A 88 10.06 -11.01 10.02
C VAL A 88 9.06 -10.22 9.16
N GLU A 89 8.67 -10.72 8.00
CA GLU A 89 7.66 -10.09 7.17
C GLU A 89 6.30 -10.04 7.87
N LEU A 90 5.85 -11.16 8.45
CA LEU A 90 4.56 -11.26 9.14
C LEU A 90 4.47 -10.34 10.36
N THR A 91 5.52 -10.26 11.17
CA THR A 91 5.53 -9.41 12.37
C THR A 91 5.50 -7.92 12.00
N ASN A 92 6.30 -7.50 11.01
CA ASN A 92 6.27 -6.13 10.51
C ASN A 92 4.96 -5.78 9.79
N ALA A 93 4.38 -6.73 9.04
CA ALA A 93 3.11 -6.53 8.36
C ALA A 93 1.97 -6.31 9.36
N ARG A 94 1.88 -7.13 10.41
CA ARG A 94 0.87 -6.99 11.48
C ARG A 94 0.98 -5.65 12.18
N LEU A 95 2.20 -5.23 12.53
CA LEU A 95 2.45 -3.92 13.11
C LEU A 95 1.98 -2.80 12.16
N ALA A 96 2.34 -2.89 10.88
CA ALA A 96 2.00 -1.88 9.89
C ALA A 96 0.48 -1.77 9.62
N MET A 97 -0.26 -2.87 9.72
CA MET A 97 -1.74 -2.85 9.57
C MET A 97 -2.38 -2.05 10.71
N LEU A 98 -1.95 -2.29 11.96
CA LEU A 98 -2.45 -1.56 13.12
C LEU A 98 -2.02 -0.09 13.11
N SER A 99 -0.77 0.18 12.74
CA SER A 99 -0.25 1.56 12.71
C SER A 99 -0.95 2.42 11.67
N PHE A 100 -1.20 1.89 10.46
CA PHE A 100 -1.86 2.66 9.40
C PHE A 100 -3.30 3.04 9.78
N GLY A 101 -4.05 2.10 10.38
CA GLY A 101 -5.42 2.39 10.85
C GLY A 101 -5.44 3.52 11.89
N ALA A 102 -4.48 3.52 12.81
CA ALA A 102 -4.35 4.60 13.80
C ALA A 102 -3.98 5.94 13.16
N ILE A 103 -2.98 5.97 12.27
CA ILE A 103 -2.52 7.19 11.59
C ILE A 103 -3.65 7.84 10.79
N ALA A 104 -4.37 7.05 9.98
CA ALA A 104 -5.48 7.57 9.16
C ALA A 104 -6.62 8.13 10.04
N THR A 105 -6.94 7.45 11.15
CA THR A 105 -7.97 7.91 12.09
C THR A 105 -7.57 9.23 12.77
N GLN A 106 -6.31 9.36 13.21
CA GLN A 106 -5.82 10.58 13.83
C GLN A 106 -5.74 11.76 12.85
N ALA A 107 -5.34 11.50 11.61
CA ALA A 107 -5.37 12.51 10.55
C ALA A 107 -6.80 13.03 10.31
N ALA A 108 -7.80 12.15 10.30
CA ALA A 108 -9.21 12.52 10.13
C ALA A 108 -9.80 13.29 11.33
N LEU A 109 -9.29 13.04 12.54
CA LEU A 109 -9.72 13.72 13.77
C LEU A 109 -9.22 15.17 13.89
N GLY A 110 -8.38 15.64 12.94
CA GLY A 110 -7.92 17.03 12.90
C GLY A 110 -6.43 17.21 13.20
N HIS A 111 -5.63 16.14 13.20
CA HIS A 111 -4.17 16.21 13.27
C HIS A 111 -3.55 15.88 11.90
N PRO A 112 -3.56 16.81 10.92
CA PRO A 112 -3.28 16.50 9.50
C PRO A 112 -1.80 16.28 9.17
N SER A 113 -0.90 16.38 10.14
CA SER A 113 0.55 16.29 9.93
C SER A 113 1.22 15.41 10.97
N PHE A 114 2.27 14.71 10.56
CA PHE A 114 3.13 13.96 11.49
C PHE A 114 3.63 14.88 12.63
N PRO A 115 3.56 14.47 13.91
CA PRO A 115 3.35 13.11 14.44
C PRO A 115 1.87 12.64 14.61
N TYR A 116 0.89 13.32 14.01
CA TYR A 116 -0.55 12.99 14.11
C TYR A 116 -1.06 12.89 15.55
N ALA A 117 -0.42 13.64 16.44
CA ALA A 117 -0.78 13.78 17.84
C ALA A 117 -0.72 15.28 18.19
N TRP A 118 -1.38 15.61 19.30
CA TRP A 118 -1.38 16.92 19.94
C TRP A 118 0.02 17.44 20.26
#